data_AF-A0A7W5V2N2-F1
#
_entry.id   AF-A0A7W5V2N2-F1
#
_cell.length_a   1.000
_cell.length_b   1.000
_cell.length_c   1.000
_cell.angle_alpha   90.00
_cell.angle_beta   90.00
_cell.angle_gamma   90.00
#
_symmetry.space_group_name_H-M   'P 1'
#
loop_
_entity.id
_entity.type
_entity.pdbx_description
1 polymer ?
#
loop_
_entity_poly.entity_id
_entity_poly.type
_entity_poly.pdbx_seq_one_letter_code
_entity_poly.pdbx_strand_id
1 'polypeptide(L)'
;MLTRRQFGLGTLAMGALGFTGAAGYDYTSRETFDLFDRAFHDSGATGQPSHTNELGALGWGQSYVLAAFVRMYEAYKDPHYLDRLITNIDLVLAGRDSVRGVSDYRGLSLPSWRNTSYSAGGVTLLGADGRPVLEVRSALTNVSDAVATVTAVSAEGRFTLVVNNPRKKRVSTFTDLTMDQTSPDYAVRRVLAAYPSPNMVTVKDLSGGSAPAPGTFQLAAAPVLFSVHTGMITYPMASFVRLVHHSPRLRADPRYRAKAAEYLTAVRQAVAVHEREWRDGGYFVWPKHMPVPYDGTEQPHNQTLGLGLTYAELAAATGEQVYRDRTRRLAAAFARDLTADASDAYVWPYWPTSGKMYTGYTQADDVSEWTPSYGRPPVGAQQREDLSHAGIDVEFAAVAHRWGLAFRGHDMVRLARTYTRNLATTDNGVATTFLYVDGGGGLAPAGQYLQAPRFMPVAPWEPALFTHARQVYDDHAVESQMGSSLLCVAYLNWFARRS
;
A
#
# COMPACT_ATOMS: atom_id res chain seq x y z
N MET A 1 -7.44 -10.73 -22.71
CA MET A 1 -7.68 -11.13 -21.31
C MET A 1 -6.45 -10.75 -20.48
N LEU A 2 -6.44 -9.54 -19.92
CA LEU A 2 -5.32 -8.98 -19.15
C LEU A 2 -5.82 -8.65 -17.73
N THR A 3 -6.08 -9.70 -16.94
CA THR A 3 -6.43 -9.59 -15.52
C THR A 3 -5.56 -10.60 -14.80
N ARG A 4 -4.38 -10.21 -14.28
CA ARG A 4 -3.68 -11.08 -13.29
C ARG A 4 -2.49 -10.52 -12.51
N ARG A 5 -1.72 -9.50 -12.91
CA ARG A 5 -0.42 -9.24 -12.22
C ARG A 5 0.11 -7.81 -12.28
N GLN A 6 -0.61 -6.82 -11.74
CA GLN A 6 -0.05 -5.46 -11.61
C GLN A 6 -0.03 -4.89 -10.18
N PHE A 7 -0.65 -5.56 -9.21
CA PHE A 7 -0.47 -5.24 -7.78
C PHE A 7 0.16 -6.37 -6.95
N GLY A 8 0.84 -7.32 -7.61
CA GLY A 8 1.71 -8.25 -6.90
C GLY A 8 3.05 -7.59 -6.57
N LEU A 9 3.11 -6.78 -5.52
CA LEU A 9 4.34 -6.31 -4.89
C LEU A 9 4.09 -6.25 -3.37
N GLY A 10 4.92 -6.80 -2.50
CA GLY A 10 6.05 -7.68 -2.70
C GLY A 10 5.95 -8.81 -1.68
N THR A 11 5.77 -10.03 -2.16
CA THR A 11 6.29 -11.17 -1.41
C THR A 11 7.81 -11.03 -1.45
N LEU A 12 8.40 -10.62 -0.33
CA LEU A 12 9.78 -10.97 -0.04
C LEU A 12 9.88 -12.48 -0.27
N ALA A 13 10.67 -12.89 -1.26
CA ALA A 13 10.97 -14.28 -1.49
C ALA A 13 11.77 -14.75 -0.27
N MET A 14 11.08 -15.41 0.66
CA MET A 14 11.70 -16.06 1.81
C MET A 14 12.27 -17.39 1.34
N GLY A 15 13.59 -17.53 1.42
CA GLY A 15 14.21 -18.85 1.39
C GLY A 15 13.77 -19.60 2.64
N ALA A 16 13.14 -20.76 2.46
CA ALA A 16 12.88 -21.68 3.55
C ALA A 16 14.23 -22.23 4.04
N LEU A 17 14.71 -21.72 5.17
CA LEU A 17 15.77 -22.37 5.93
C LEU A 17 15.11 -23.43 6.82
N GLY A 18 15.66 -24.65 6.76
CA GLY A 18 15.11 -25.84 7.41
C GLY A 18 14.99 -25.67 8.92
N PHE A 19 13.84 -26.11 9.45
CA PHE A 19 13.52 -26.09 10.86
C PHE A 19 14.22 -27.24 11.59
N THR A 20 15.04 -26.91 12.58
CA THR A 20 15.38 -27.83 13.68
C THR A 20 14.54 -27.44 14.89
N GLY A 21 13.78 -28.40 15.43
CA GLY A 21 12.77 -28.17 16.47
C GLY A 21 13.29 -27.43 17.70
N ALA A 22 12.86 -26.18 17.85
CA ALA A 22 12.82 -25.47 19.12
C ALA A 22 11.41 -25.64 19.73
N ALA A 23 11.32 -25.63 21.06
CA ALA A 23 10.03 -25.61 21.76
C ALA A 23 9.12 -24.51 21.19
N GLY A 24 7.84 -24.82 20.94
CA GLY A 24 6.90 -23.87 20.32
C GLY A 24 6.80 -22.55 21.10
N TYR A 25 6.70 -21.44 20.38
CA TYR A 25 6.48 -20.12 20.98
C TYR A 25 5.06 -19.99 21.51
N ASP A 26 4.87 -19.35 22.67
CA ASP A 26 3.54 -18.88 23.08
C ASP A 26 3.26 -17.51 22.45
N TYR A 27 2.63 -17.48 21.28
CA TYR A 27 2.29 -16.24 20.56
C TYR A 27 1.30 -15.32 21.30
N THR A 28 0.79 -15.74 22.46
CA THR A 28 -0.03 -14.90 23.36
C THR A 28 0.73 -14.35 24.56
N SER A 29 2.02 -14.64 24.65
CA SER A 29 2.94 -14.15 25.67
C SER A 29 3.66 -12.87 25.21
N ARG A 30 3.97 -12.00 26.18
CA ARG A 30 4.79 -10.82 25.90
C ARG A 30 6.25 -11.22 25.65
N GLU A 31 6.69 -12.32 26.23
CA GLU A 31 8.04 -12.86 26.10
C GLU A 31 8.35 -13.21 24.64
N THR A 32 7.40 -13.83 23.92
CA THR A 32 7.52 -14.09 22.48
C THR A 32 7.55 -12.79 21.68
N PHE A 33 6.69 -11.82 21.99
CA PHE A 33 6.71 -10.53 21.31
C PHE A 33 8.05 -9.81 21.51
N ASP A 34 8.51 -9.70 22.76
CA ASP A 34 9.74 -8.99 23.12
C ASP A 34 10.98 -9.69 22.53
N LEU A 35 10.95 -11.02 22.37
CA LEU A 35 11.99 -11.78 21.67
C LEU A 35 12.05 -11.40 20.19
N PHE A 36 10.92 -11.44 19.49
CA PHE A 36 10.87 -11.13 18.06
C PHE A 36 11.16 -9.66 17.78
N ASP A 37 10.71 -8.77 18.67
CA ASP A 37 11.00 -7.35 18.57
C ASP A 37 12.52 -7.10 18.63
N ARG A 38 13.23 -7.73 19.57
CA ARG A 38 14.70 -7.68 19.60
C ARG A 38 15.31 -8.26 18.33
N ALA A 39 14.90 -9.45 17.91
CA ALA A 39 15.43 -10.09 16.71
C ALA A 39 15.24 -9.24 15.45
N PHE A 40 14.08 -8.59 15.29
CA PHE A 40 13.84 -7.67 14.17
C PHE A 40 14.81 -6.49 14.18
N HIS A 41 15.00 -5.83 15.32
CA HIS A 41 15.89 -4.66 15.40
C HIS A 41 17.38 -5.04 15.27
N ASP A 42 17.79 -6.17 15.83
CA ASP A 42 19.19 -6.66 15.76
C ASP A 42 19.55 -7.16 14.36
N SER A 43 18.58 -7.66 13.59
CA SER A 43 18.82 -8.21 12.24
C SER A 43 19.13 -7.16 11.17
N GLY A 44 18.75 -5.89 11.38
CA GLY A 44 18.77 -4.87 10.33
C GLY A 44 17.81 -5.15 9.17
N ALA A 45 16.81 -6.02 9.36
CA ALA A 45 15.81 -6.37 8.33
C ALA A 45 15.11 -5.13 7.75
N THR A 46 14.59 -5.26 6.53
CA THR A 46 13.85 -4.16 5.87
C THR A 46 12.73 -3.66 6.78
N GLY A 47 12.63 -2.34 6.88
CA GLY A 47 11.66 -1.68 7.76
C GLY A 47 12.18 -1.23 9.11
N GLN A 48 13.50 -1.18 9.37
CA GLN A 48 14.05 -0.45 10.52
C GLN A 48 13.58 1.03 10.58
N PRO A 49 13.47 1.64 11.77
CA PRO A 49 13.05 3.03 11.94
C PRO A 49 13.94 4.08 11.25
N SER A 50 15.22 3.77 11.03
CA SER A 50 16.18 4.65 10.35
C SER A 50 16.19 4.48 8.83
N HIS A 51 15.44 3.51 8.29
CA HIS A 51 15.31 3.35 6.84
C HIS A 51 14.50 4.47 6.22
N THR A 52 14.61 4.55 4.89
CA THR A 52 13.87 5.50 4.08
C THR A 52 12.68 4.81 3.40
N ASN A 53 11.73 5.56 2.82
CA ASN A 53 10.50 4.99 2.24
C ASN A 53 10.56 4.75 0.72
N GLU A 54 11.71 4.96 0.08
CA GLU A 54 11.94 4.85 -1.37
C GLU A 54 11.42 3.51 -1.90
N LEU A 55 11.66 2.43 -1.15
CA LEU A 55 11.20 1.10 -1.50
C LEU A 55 10.01 0.60 -0.67
N GLY A 56 9.44 1.46 0.19
CA GLY A 56 8.25 1.16 0.99
C GLY A 56 8.57 0.58 2.37
N ALA A 57 9.83 0.61 2.79
CA ALA A 57 10.27 0.01 4.05
C ALA A 57 9.56 0.60 5.28
N LEU A 58 9.29 1.92 5.27
CA LEU A 58 8.54 2.55 6.36
C LEU A 58 7.04 2.23 6.27
N GLY A 59 6.45 2.32 5.08
CA GLY A 59 5.03 2.07 4.85
C GLY A 59 4.58 0.62 5.09
N TRP A 60 5.36 -0.36 4.63
CA TRP A 60 5.05 -1.80 4.69
C TRP A 60 5.93 -2.61 5.65
N GLY A 61 6.74 -1.94 6.46
CA GLY A 61 7.60 -2.57 7.46
C GLY A 61 7.45 -1.87 8.81
N GLN A 62 8.04 -0.67 8.91
CA GLN A 62 8.11 0.03 10.19
C GLN A 62 6.75 0.42 10.75
N SER A 63 5.80 0.83 9.90
CA SER A 63 4.43 1.16 10.29
C SER A 63 3.77 0.05 11.12
N TYR A 64 4.04 -1.21 10.77
CA TYR A 64 3.52 -2.37 11.48
C TYR A 64 4.17 -2.52 12.86
N VAL A 65 5.48 -2.29 12.98
CA VAL A 65 6.20 -2.30 14.27
C VAL A 65 5.64 -1.22 15.20
N LEU A 66 5.44 0.00 14.68
CA LEU A 66 4.82 1.09 15.43
C LEU A 66 3.41 0.72 15.92
N ALA A 67 2.58 0.14 15.05
CA ALA A 67 1.25 -0.35 15.43
C ALA A 67 1.31 -1.51 16.44
N ALA A 68 2.35 -2.35 16.38
CA ALA A 68 2.54 -3.46 17.30
C ALA A 68 2.78 -2.95 18.72
N PHE A 69 3.59 -1.92 18.90
CA PHE A 69 3.79 -1.27 20.19
C PHE A 69 2.51 -0.65 20.75
N VAL A 70 1.65 -0.08 19.91
CA VAL A 70 0.31 0.38 20.33
C VAL A 70 -0.52 -0.79 20.87
N ARG A 71 -0.55 -1.93 20.17
CA ARG A 71 -1.31 -3.11 20.60
C ARG A 71 -0.76 -3.73 21.88
N MET A 72 0.56 -3.82 22.03
CA MET A 72 1.19 -4.33 23.24
C MET A 72 0.94 -3.41 24.43
N TYR A 73 0.99 -2.09 24.25
CA TYR A 73 0.55 -1.16 25.30
C TYR A 73 -0.93 -1.36 25.64
N GLU A 74 -1.81 -1.51 24.64
CA GLU A 74 -3.22 -1.75 24.89
C GLU A 74 -3.48 -3.07 25.65
N ALA A 75 -2.66 -4.10 25.42
CA ALA A 75 -2.73 -5.40 26.08
C ALA A 75 -2.22 -5.39 27.53
N TYR A 76 -1.06 -4.79 27.77
CA TYR A 76 -0.35 -4.91 29.06
C TYR A 76 -0.37 -3.64 29.91
N LYS A 77 -0.76 -2.49 29.34
CA LYS A 77 -0.69 -1.15 29.93
C LYS A 77 0.71 -0.77 30.43
N ASP A 78 1.74 -1.42 29.91
CA ASP A 78 3.14 -1.20 30.27
C ASP A 78 3.74 -0.04 29.45
N PRO A 79 4.16 1.06 30.09
CA PRO A 79 4.73 2.22 29.40
C PRO A 79 5.99 1.90 28.58
N HIS A 80 6.67 0.78 28.84
CA HIS A 80 7.82 0.33 28.04
C HIS A 80 7.51 0.34 26.53
N TYR A 81 6.32 -0.15 26.14
CA TYR A 81 5.93 -0.19 24.72
C TYR A 81 5.71 1.21 24.13
N LEU A 82 5.25 2.18 24.93
CA LEU A 82 5.14 3.57 24.48
C LEU A 82 6.52 4.23 24.33
N ASP A 83 7.49 3.84 25.15
CA ASP A 83 8.86 4.37 25.06
C ASP A 83 9.59 3.83 23.82
N ARG A 84 9.37 2.55 23.51
CA ARG A 84 9.81 1.95 22.23
C ARG A 84 9.13 2.63 21.05
N LEU A 85 7.82 2.89 21.13
CA LEU A 85 7.09 3.61 20.11
C LEU A 85 7.67 5.02 19.86
N ILE A 86 7.92 5.81 20.91
CA ILE A 86 8.53 7.15 20.81
C ILE A 86 9.88 7.10 20.12
N THR A 87 10.77 6.21 20.56
CA THR A 87 12.12 6.06 20.00
C THR A 87 12.05 5.82 18.48
N ASN A 88 11.12 4.98 18.05
CA ASN A 88 10.94 4.63 16.66
C ASN A 88 10.26 5.73 15.84
N ILE A 89 9.26 6.42 16.40
CA ILE A 89 8.59 7.56 15.74
C ILE A 89 9.59 8.69 15.49
N ASP A 90 10.43 9.02 16.47
CA ASP A 90 11.39 10.11 16.35
C ASP A 90 12.36 9.89 15.16
N LEU A 91 12.86 8.66 15.01
CA LEU A 91 13.70 8.26 13.89
C LEU A 91 12.96 8.33 12.55
N VAL A 92 11.71 7.86 12.51
CA VAL A 92 10.87 7.93 11.30
C VAL A 92 10.58 9.38 10.90
N LEU A 93 10.31 10.26 11.86
CA LEU A 93 10.07 11.69 11.63
C LEU A 93 11.33 12.43 11.15
N ALA A 94 12.52 12.00 11.57
CA ALA A 94 13.80 12.50 11.04
C ALA A 94 14.02 12.07 9.58
N GLY A 95 13.38 10.98 9.14
CA GLY A 95 13.42 10.50 7.76
C GLY A 95 12.44 11.17 6.79
N ARG A 96 11.67 12.19 7.20
CA ARG A 96 10.74 12.92 6.32
C ARG A 96 11.47 13.63 5.19
N ASP A 97 10.81 13.75 4.06
CA ASP A 97 11.37 14.38 2.86
C ASP A 97 11.75 15.85 3.11
N SER A 98 10.88 16.60 3.82
CA SER A 98 11.15 17.99 4.24
C SER A 98 12.34 18.15 5.19
N VAL A 99 12.76 17.08 5.87
CA VAL A 99 13.95 17.07 6.74
C VAL A 99 15.19 16.68 5.93
N ARG A 100 15.04 15.69 5.04
CA ARG A 100 16.11 15.19 4.16
C ARG A 100 16.44 16.13 3.00
N GLY A 101 15.58 17.11 2.71
CA GLY A 101 15.74 18.03 1.57
C GLY A 101 15.50 17.38 0.22
N VAL A 102 14.74 16.28 0.17
CA VAL A 102 14.40 15.58 -1.07
C VAL A 102 13.00 15.96 -1.54
N SER A 103 12.74 15.89 -2.85
CA SER A 103 11.48 16.31 -3.45
C SER A 103 10.70 15.15 -4.08
N ASP A 104 9.39 15.29 -4.12
CA ASP A 104 8.52 14.44 -4.94
C ASP A 104 8.57 14.83 -6.42
N TYR A 105 7.78 14.17 -7.26
CA TYR A 105 7.71 14.40 -8.70
C TYR A 105 7.28 15.83 -9.10
N ARG A 106 6.76 16.64 -8.16
CA ARG A 106 6.40 18.03 -8.39
C ARG A 106 7.55 18.99 -8.05
N GLY A 107 8.68 18.48 -7.57
CA GLY A 107 9.75 19.29 -7.03
C GLY A 107 9.45 19.82 -5.62
N LEU A 108 8.50 19.23 -4.89
CA LEU A 108 8.13 19.68 -3.54
C LEU A 108 8.75 18.79 -2.47
N SER A 109 9.42 19.41 -1.50
CA SER A 109 9.93 18.75 -0.30
C SER A 109 8.91 18.91 0.85
N LEU A 110 8.11 17.86 1.08
CA LEU A 110 6.93 17.90 1.95
C LEU A 110 7.12 17.05 3.22
N PRO A 111 6.36 17.30 4.30
CA PRO A 111 6.49 16.58 5.57
C PRO A 111 5.86 15.17 5.53
N SER A 112 6.25 14.37 4.55
CA SER A 112 5.86 12.97 4.35
C SER A 112 7.05 12.17 3.76
N TRP A 113 6.85 10.95 3.28
CA TRP A 113 7.91 10.02 2.87
C TRP A 113 7.66 9.44 1.47
N ARG A 114 8.42 9.90 0.46
CA ARG A 114 8.29 9.45 -0.94
C ARG A 114 8.69 8.00 -1.15
N ASN A 115 8.18 7.43 -2.23
CA ASN A 115 8.41 6.08 -2.70
C ASN A 115 8.57 6.05 -4.23
N THR A 116 9.31 5.07 -4.74
CA THR A 116 9.57 4.84 -6.18
C THR A 116 9.25 3.40 -6.65
N SER A 117 8.83 2.50 -5.77
CA SER A 117 8.58 1.08 -6.10
C SER A 117 7.40 0.87 -7.05
N TYR A 118 6.38 1.70 -6.92
CA TYR A 118 5.10 1.57 -7.63
C TYR A 118 4.84 2.71 -8.63
N SER A 119 5.70 3.73 -8.63
CA SER A 119 5.57 4.87 -9.52
C SER A 119 5.87 4.48 -10.96
N ALA A 120 5.13 5.11 -11.87
CA ALA A 120 5.51 5.15 -13.26
C ALA A 120 6.77 6.03 -13.44
N GLY A 121 7.36 5.97 -14.63
CA GLY A 121 8.59 6.67 -14.91
C GLY A 121 9.01 6.56 -16.36
N GLY A 122 10.18 7.09 -16.67
CA GLY A 122 10.61 7.18 -18.05
C GLY A 122 12.02 7.71 -18.21
N VAL A 123 12.36 8.02 -19.45
CA VAL A 123 13.62 8.66 -19.84
C VAL A 123 13.36 9.61 -21.00
N THR A 124 14.02 10.76 -20.97
CA THR A 124 14.03 11.70 -22.09
C THR A 124 15.16 11.32 -23.04
N LEU A 125 14.81 11.01 -24.28
CA LEU A 125 15.75 10.76 -25.36
C LEU A 125 16.11 12.09 -26.02
N LEU A 126 17.41 12.27 -26.30
CA LEU A 126 17.93 13.46 -26.95
C LEU A 126 18.17 13.21 -28.44
N GLY A 127 18.05 14.26 -29.26
CA GLY A 127 18.52 14.25 -30.64
C GLY A 127 20.04 14.35 -30.74
N ALA A 128 20.57 14.27 -31.96
CA ALA A 128 22.01 14.43 -32.21
C ALA A 128 22.53 15.83 -31.84
N ASP A 129 21.65 16.84 -31.76
CA ASP A 129 21.94 18.21 -31.33
C ASP A 129 21.87 18.39 -29.80
N GLY A 130 21.60 17.32 -29.05
CA GLY A 130 21.46 17.32 -27.60
C GLY A 130 20.12 17.85 -27.08
N ARG A 131 19.16 18.19 -27.96
CA ARG A 131 17.83 18.65 -27.53
C ARG A 131 16.90 17.49 -27.20
N PRO A 132 15.99 17.63 -26.22
CA PRO A 132 14.93 16.65 -25.96
C PRO A 132 14.09 16.38 -27.20
N VAL A 133 13.84 15.10 -27.49
CA VAL A 133 13.08 14.68 -28.67
C VAL A 133 11.86 13.84 -28.30
N LEU A 134 12.06 12.80 -27.51
CA LEU A 134 11.02 11.83 -27.19
C LEU A 134 11.15 11.41 -25.74
N GLU A 135 10.07 11.54 -24.97
CA GLU A 135 9.97 10.93 -23.66
C GLU A 135 9.48 9.50 -23.81
N VAL A 136 10.27 8.51 -23.40
CA VAL A 136 9.85 7.11 -23.34
C VAL A 136 9.41 6.79 -21.92
N ARG A 137 8.18 6.33 -21.76
CA ARG A 137 7.50 6.16 -20.48
C ARG A 137 7.02 4.74 -20.29
N SER A 138 6.92 4.31 -19.04
CA SER A 138 6.31 3.04 -18.67
C SER A 138 5.52 3.18 -17.38
N ALA A 139 4.30 2.65 -17.40
CA ALA A 139 3.44 2.48 -16.24
C ALA A 139 3.65 1.13 -15.53
N LEU A 140 4.66 0.34 -15.93
CA LEU A 140 4.93 -0.93 -15.27
C LEU A 140 5.71 -0.69 -13.97
N THR A 141 5.27 -1.33 -12.89
CA THR A 141 6.04 -1.36 -11.63
C THR A 141 7.48 -1.83 -11.83
N ASN A 142 8.42 -1.37 -10.98
CA ASN A 142 9.86 -1.59 -11.17
C ASN A 142 10.39 -0.96 -12.48
N VAL A 143 9.92 0.24 -12.80
CA VAL A 143 10.33 0.96 -14.02
C VAL A 143 11.84 1.28 -14.02
N SER A 144 12.45 1.49 -12.86
CA SER A 144 13.90 1.71 -12.74
C SER A 144 14.76 0.51 -13.14
N ASP A 145 14.18 -0.69 -13.28
CA ASP A 145 14.89 -1.85 -13.83
C ASP A 145 14.85 -1.87 -15.37
N ALA A 146 14.02 -1.04 -16.00
CA ALA A 146 13.81 -1.05 -17.44
C ALA A 146 14.83 -0.19 -18.20
N VAL A 147 15.17 -0.64 -19.40
CA VAL A 147 16.11 0.01 -20.31
C VAL A 147 15.43 0.24 -21.66
N ALA A 148 15.51 1.45 -22.18
CA ALA A 148 15.15 1.79 -23.55
C ALA A 148 16.38 1.75 -24.46
N THR A 149 16.29 1.07 -25.59
CA THR A 149 17.33 1.04 -26.63
C THR A 149 16.76 1.60 -27.93
N VAL A 150 17.47 2.55 -28.51
CA VAL A 150 17.17 3.18 -29.80
C VAL A 150 18.22 2.74 -30.81
N THR A 151 17.78 2.19 -31.93
CA THR A 151 18.65 1.81 -33.04
C THR A 151 18.20 2.53 -34.31
N ALA A 152 19.12 3.22 -35.01
CA ALA A 152 18.82 3.80 -36.31
C ALA A 152 18.54 2.70 -37.34
N VAL A 153 17.50 2.89 -38.16
CA VAL A 153 17.09 1.96 -39.22
C VAL A 153 17.48 2.50 -40.60
N SER A 154 17.36 3.81 -40.82
CA SER A 154 17.75 4.44 -42.09
C SER A 154 18.33 5.84 -41.86
N ALA A 155 18.95 6.40 -42.91
CA ALA A 155 19.44 7.78 -42.91
C ALA A 155 18.32 8.83 -42.86
N GLU A 156 17.07 8.45 -43.12
CA GLU A 156 15.89 9.34 -43.12
C GLU A 156 15.31 9.56 -41.71
N GLY A 157 16.08 9.28 -40.66
CA GLY A 157 15.64 9.45 -39.27
C GLY A 157 14.66 8.38 -38.78
N ARG A 158 14.56 7.23 -39.47
CA ARG A 158 13.77 6.09 -38.99
C ARG A 158 14.54 5.31 -37.92
N PHE A 159 13.84 4.83 -36.90
CA PHE A 159 14.45 4.15 -35.76
C PHE A 159 13.60 3.02 -35.19
N THR A 160 14.25 2.12 -34.46
CA THR A 160 13.59 1.08 -33.64
C THR A 160 13.74 1.45 -32.17
N LEU A 161 12.64 1.33 -31.41
CA LEU A 161 12.61 1.46 -29.95
C LEU A 161 12.35 0.10 -29.31
N VAL A 162 13.25 -0.34 -28.44
CA VAL A 162 13.07 -1.53 -27.59
C VAL A 162 13.06 -1.10 -26.14
N VAL A 163 12.03 -1.47 -25.38
CA VAL A 163 12.01 -1.32 -23.92
C VAL A 163 12.06 -2.70 -23.29
N ASN A 164 13.12 -2.99 -22.54
CA ASN A 164 13.34 -4.27 -21.85
C ASN A 164 13.28 -4.08 -20.34
N ASN A 165 12.45 -4.86 -19.65
CA ASN A 165 12.43 -4.95 -18.19
C ASN A 165 12.85 -6.38 -17.77
N PRO A 166 14.12 -6.58 -17.37
CA PRO A 166 14.64 -7.90 -17.00
C PRO A 166 13.99 -8.43 -15.71
N ARG A 167 13.70 -7.57 -14.74
CA ARG A 167 13.05 -7.95 -13.48
C ARG A 167 11.67 -8.58 -13.72
N LYS A 168 10.92 -8.06 -14.69
CA LYS A 168 9.59 -8.56 -15.07
C LYS A 168 9.62 -9.60 -16.18
N LYS A 169 10.79 -9.84 -16.80
CA LYS A 169 10.97 -10.71 -17.98
C LYS A 169 10.06 -10.31 -19.14
N ARG A 170 10.05 -9.01 -19.47
CA ARG A 170 9.18 -8.44 -20.51
C ARG A 170 9.95 -7.53 -21.45
N VAL A 171 9.62 -7.62 -22.74
CA VAL A 171 10.20 -6.78 -23.80
C VAL A 171 9.08 -6.19 -24.63
N SER A 172 9.19 -4.92 -25.01
CA SER A 172 8.32 -4.25 -25.97
C SER A 172 9.18 -3.67 -27.09
N THR A 173 8.85 -4.03 -28.33
CA THR A 173 9.64 -3.66 -29.51
C THR A 173 8.75 -2.93 -30.51
N PHE A 174 9.22 -1.78 -30.97
CA PHE A 174 8.54 -0.93 -31.94
C PHE A 174 9.53 -0.62 -33.06
N THR A 175 9.36 -1.26 -34.22
CA THR A 175 10.26 -1.11 -35.35
C THR A 175 9.80 -0.02 -36.30
N ASP A 176 10.76 0.57 -37.00
CA ASP A 176 10.53 1.45 -38.15
C ASP A 176 9.69 2.70 -37.83
N LEU A 177 9.92 3.29 -36.66
CA LEU A 177 9.28 4.52 -36.19
C LEU A 177 9.87 5.76 -36.86
N THR A 178 9.07 6.82 -36.94
CA THR A 178 9.52 8.18 -37.34
C THR A 178 8.97 9.24 -36.37
N MET A 179 9.61 10.41 -36.34
CA MET A 179 9.13 11.60 -35.62
C MET A 179 8.29 12.53 -36.51
N ASP A 180 8.09 12.20 -37.79
CA ASP A 180 7.15 12.90 -38.67
C ASP A 180 5.70 12.62 -38.25
N GLN A 181 5.02 13.65 -37.76
CA GLN A 181 3.64 13.58 -37.25
C GLN A 181 2.61 13.27 -38.34
N THR A 182 2.93 13.53 -39.62
CA THR A 182 2.05 13.23 -40.75
C THR A 182 2.10 11.77 -41.15
N SER A 183 3.21 11.08 -40.86
CA SER A 183 3.42 9.68 -41.19
C SER A 183 2.49 8.74 -40.40
N PRO A 184 1.98 7.64 -41.01
CA PRO A 184 1.33 6.56 -40.26
C PRO A 184 2.26 5.90 -39.24
N ASP A 185 3.58 6.01 -39.43
CA ASP A 185 4.61 5.42 -38.58
C ASP A 185 5.13 6.36 -37.50
N TYR A 186 4.44 7.48 -37.29
CA TYR A 186 4.73 8.41 -36.20
C TYR A 186 4.81 7.68 -34.85
N ALA A 187 5.92 7.87 -34.12
CA ALA A 187 6.25 7.14 -32.92
C ALA A 187 5.13 7.17 -31.86
N VAL A 188 4.56 8.33 -31.56
CA VAL A 188 3.48 8.47 -30.59
C VAL A 188 2.25 7.67 -31.02
N ARG A 189 1.86 7.75 -32.30
CA ARG A 189 0.71 7.04 -32.84
C ARG A 189 0.91 5.52 -32.80
N ARG A 190 2.06 5.04 -33.27
CA ARG A 190 2.38 3.60 -33.33
C ARG A 190 2.50 2.97 -31.95
N VAL A 191 3.14 3.65 -31.00
CA VAL A 191 3.27 3.14 -29.62
C VAL A 191 1.91 3.14 -28.93
N LEU A 192 1.10 4.20 -29.06
CA LEU A 192 -0.23 4.27 -28.47
C LEU A 192 -1.20 3.22 -29.06
N ALA A 193 -1.16 3.00 -30.38
CA ALA A 193 -1.97 1.99 -31.05
C ALA A 193 -1.63 0.56 -30.60
N ALA A 194 -0.39 0.32 -30.16
CA ALA A 194 0.06 -0.96 -29.62
C ALA A 194 -0.22 -1.11 -28.12
N TYR A 195 -0.85 -0.13 -27.46
CA TYR A 195 -1.13 -0.19 -26.03
C TYR A 195 -2.29 -1.16 -25.71
N PRO A 196 -2.17 -2.02 -24.68
CA PRO A 196 -1.02 -2.19 -23.81
C PRO A 196 0.06 -3.09 -24.44
N SER A 197 1.27 -2.56 -24.57
CA SER A 197 2.46 -3.37 -24.84
C SER A 197 2.88 -4.15 -23.58
N PRO A 198 3.74 -5.19 -23.66
CA PRO A 198 4.17 -5.95 -22.49
C PRO A 198 4.72 -5.10 -21.33
N ASN A 199 5.43 -4.00 -21.64
CA ASN A 199 5.98 -3.05 -20.69
C ASN A 199 5.11 -1.80 -20.48
N MET A 200 3.86 -1.78 -20.96
CA MET A 200 2.94 -0.65 -20.84
C MET A 200 3.61 0.67 -21.27
N VAL A 201 4.28 0.62 -22.43
CA VAL A 201 5.05 1.76 -22.93
C VAL A 201 4.12 2.78 -23.54
N THR A 202 4.30 4.04 -23.15
CA THR A 202 3.78 5.21 -23.88
C THR A 202 4.96 6.10 -24.25
N VAL A 203 4.76 7.00 -25.21
CA VAL A 203 5.78 8.01 -25.54
C VAL A 203 5.14 9.38 -25.70
N LYS A 204 5.91 10.43 -25.45
CA LYS A 204 5.51 11.83 -25.65
C LYS A 204 6.53 12.51 -26.55
N ASP A 205 6.05 13.10 -27.64
CA ASP A 205 6.89 13.94 -28.49
C ASP A 205 7.20 15.24 -27.76
N LEU A 206 8.50 15.52 -27.61
CA LEU A 206 9.03 16.74 -27.02
C LEU A 206 9.68 17.63 -28.09
N SER A 207 9.72 17.15 -29.33
CA SER A 207 10.42 17.75 -30.46
C SER A 207 9.49 18.58 -31.36
N GLY A 208 10.10 19.14 -32.40
CA GLY A 208 9.43 19.58 -33.62
C GLY A 208 9.73 18.70 -34.85
N GLY A 209 10.18 17.44 -34.69
CA GLY A 209 10.29 16.46 -35.78
C GLY A 209 11.63 15.73 -35.98
N SER A 210 12.69 15.99 -35.20
CA SER A 210 13.99 15.29 -35.32
C SER A 210 13.97 13.91 -34.66
N ALA A 211 14.69 12.91 -35.20
CA ALA A 211 14.79 11.58 -34.61
C ALA A 211 15.66 11.54 -33.32
N PRO A 212 15.37 10.63 -32.36
CA PRO A 212 16.22 10.43 -31.19
C PRO A 212 17.57 9.80 -31.59
N ALA A 213 18.64 10.19 -30.91
CA ALA A 213 19.96 9.60 -31.09
C ALA A 213 19.96 8.11 -30.69
N PRO A 214 20.63 7.23 -31.47
CA PRO A 214 20.81 5.83 -31.09
C PRO A 214 21.54 5.69 -29.75
N GLY A 215 21.16 4.69 -28.97
CA GLY A 215 21.77 4.45 -27.66
C GLY A 215 20.92 3.61 -26.73
N THR A 216 21.41 3.46 -25.51
CA THR A 216 20.78 2.70 -24.43
C THR A 216 20.61 3.60 -23.23
N PHE A 217 19.38 3.67 -22.71
CA PHE A 217 18.94 4.67 -21.76
C PHE A 217 18.17 4.01 -20.61
N GLN A 218 18.64 4.22 -19.38
CA GLN A 218 17.98 3.71 -18.18
C GLN A 218 16.69 4.51 -17.92
N LEU A 219 15.56 3.83 -17.71
CA LEU A 219 14.35 4.50 -17.22
C LEU A 219 14.50 4.79 -15.73
N ALA A 220 13.91 5.88 -15.26
CA ALA A 220 13.89 6.25 -13.85
C ALA A 220 12.45 6.39 -13.34
N ALA A 221 12.19 5.78 -12.18
CA ALA A 221 10.96 5.97 -11.43
C ALA A 221 10.86 7.39 -10.85
N ALA A 222 9.68 8.00 -10.93
CA ALA A 222 9.44 9.30 -10.31
C ALA A 222 9.08 9.16 -8.82
N PRO A 223 9.65 9.96 -7.91
CA PRO A 223 9.32 9.88 -6.49
C PRO A 223 7.90 10.36 -6.19
N VAL A 224 7.11 9.55 -5.49
CA VAL A 224 5.70 9.81 -5.20
C VAL A 224 5.39 9.64 -3.72
N LEU A 225 4.58 10.54 -3.16
CA LEU A 225 4.00 10.41 -1.83
C LEU A 225 2.69 9.62 -1.93
N PHE A 226 2.63 8.43 -1.33
CA PHE A 226 1.43 7.58 -1.34
C PHE A 226 0.62 7.74 -0.05
N SER A 227 -0.67 8.04 -0.18
CA SER A 227 -1.63 8.21 0.92
C SER A 227 -1.62 7.02 1.89
N VAL A 228 -1.54 5.79 1.37
CA VAL A 228 -1.50 4.57 2.17
C VAL A 228 -0.25 4.47 3.03
N HIS A 229 0.93 4.81 2.48
CA HIS A 229 2.17 4.80 3.27
C HIS A 229 2.11 5.88 4.35
N THR A 230 1.69 7.10 4.00
CA THR A 230 1.48 8.18 4.96
C THR A 230 0.54 7.74 6.06
N GLY A 231 -0.62 7.16 5.70
CA GLY A 231 -1.64 6.70 6.63
C GLY A 231 -1.17 5.58 7.56
N MET A 232 -0.47 4.58 7.02
CA MET A 232 0.08 3.49 7.83
C MET A 232 1.16 3.97 8.80
N ILE A 233 2.04 4.87 8.37
CA ILE A 233 3.10 5.44 9.23
C ILE A 233 2.48 6.32 10.32
N THR A 234 1.47 7.12 9.98
CA THR A 234 0.89 8.13 10.89
C THR A 234 -0.22 7.58 11.78
N TYR A 235 -0.85 6.45 11.43
CA TYR A 235 -1.88 5.78 12.25
C TYR A 235 -1.40 5.47 13.69
N PRO A 236 -0.26 4.81 13.91
CA PRO A 236 0.23 4.55 15.26
C PRO A 236 0.71 5.81 15.99
N MET A 237 1.18 6.83 15.25
CA MET A 237 1.49 8.15 15.83
C MET A 237 0.21 8.83 16.36
N ALA A 238 -0.86 8.84 15.57
CA ALA A 238 -2.17 9.36 15.97
C ALA A 238 -2.77 8.55 17.12
N SER A 239 -2.58 7.23 17.12
CA SER A 239 -2.97 6.35 18.23
C SER A 239 -2.23 6.72 19.52
N PHE A 240 -0.93 6.99 19.46
CA PHE A 240 -0.16 7.48 20.62
C PHE A 240 -0.75 8.79 21.15
N VAL A 241 -1.02 9.76 20.27
CA VAL A 241 -1.67 11.02 20.64
C VAL A 241 -2.99 10.74 21.36
N ARG A 242 -3.89 9.93 20.77
CA ARG A 242 -5.14 9.53 21.42
C ARG A 242 -4.92 8.92 22.80
N LEU A 243 -3.99 7.96 22.93
CA LEU A 243 -3.73 7.28 24.21
C LEU A 243 -3.30 8.26 25.30
N VAL A 244 -2.38 9.19 24.99
CA VAL A 244 -1.95 10.23 25.94
C VAL A 244 -3.09 11.18 26.26
N HIS A 245 -3.85 11.62 25.25
CA HIS A 245 -4.99 12.51 25.45
C HIS A 245 -6.11 11.84 26.24
N HIS A 246 -6.35 10.54 26.17
CA HIS A 246 -7.42 9.87 26.91
C HIS A 246 -7.00 9.29 28.27
N SER A 247 -5.72 9.34 28.62
CA SER A 247 -5.20 8.83 29.89
C SER A 247 -4.72 9.97 30.79
N PRO A 248 -5.39 10.25 31.92
CA PRO A 248 -4.92 11.24 32.89
C PRO A 248 -3.49 10.97 33.38
N ARG A 249 -3.15 9.68 33.56
CA ARG A 249 -1.81 9.25 33.97
C ARG A 249 -0.74 9.60 32.93
N LEU A 250 -0.97 9.29 31.65
CA LEU A 250 0.00 9.62 30.59
C LEU A 250 0.08 11.12 30.35
N ARG A 251 -1.05 11.84 30.43
CA ARG A 251 -1.09 13.30 30.26
C ARG A 251 -0.33 14.05 31.35
N ALA A 252 -0.30 13.52 32.57
CA ALA A 252 0.44 14.09 33.69
C ALA A 252 1.96 14.04 33.47
N ASP A 253 2.47 12.99 32.81
CA ASP A 253 3.88 12.85 32.46
C ASP A 253 4.29 13.92 31.42
N PRO A 254 5.22 14.85 31.76
CA PRO A 254 5.66 15.90 30.84
C PRO A 254 6.24 15.38 29.53
N ARG A 255 6.92 14.24 29.54
CA ARG A 255 7.55 13.66 28.35
C ARG A 255 6.50 13.16 27.37
N TYR A 256 5.51 12.39 27.84
CA TYR A 256 4.43 11.91 26.99
C TYR A 256 3.55 13.04 26.48
N ARG A 257 3.27 14.04 27.32
CA ARG A 257 2.53 15.25 26.90
C ARG A 257 3.25 16.02 25.80
N ALA A 258 4.57 16.21 25.93
CA ALA A 258 5.37 16.90 24.93
C ALA A 258 5.39 16.12 23.60
N LYS A 259 5.64 14.80 23.66
CA LYS A 259 5.63 13.94 22.47
C LYS A 259 4.27 13.87 21.79
N ALA A 260 3.17 13.86 22.54
CA ALA A 260 1.83 13.90 21.96
C ALA A 260 1.58 15.20 21.18
N ALA A 261 2.02 16.35 21.69
CA ALA A 261 1.90 17.62 20.98
C ALA A 261 2.76 17.68 19.70
N GLU A 262 3.99 17.16 19.78
CA GLU A 262 4.91 17.04 18.64
C GLU A 262 4.30 16.15 17.55
N TYR A 263 3.85 14.95 17.91
CA TYR A 263 3.32 13.97 16.96
C TYR A 263 1.97 14.40 16.39
N LEU A 264 1.10 15.07 17.16
CA LEU A 264 -0.12 15.64 16.63
C LEU A 264 0.18 16.63 15.50
N THR A 265 1.18 17.50 15.69
CA THR A 265 1.61 18.45 14.67
C THR A 265 2.15 17.73 13.44
N ALA A 266 3.05 16.76 13.64
CA ALA A 266 3.66 16.01 12.54
C ALA A 266 2.63 15.21 11.73
N VAL A 267 1.68 14.55 12.40
CA VAL A 267 0.61 13.79 11.76
C VAL A 267 -0.28 14.72 10.93
N ARG A 268 -0.71 15.86 11.49
CA ARG A 268 -1.52 16.85 10.76
C ARG A 268 -0.84 17.34 9.49
N GLN A 269 0.45 17.64 9.58
CA GLN A 269 1.25 18.05 8.43
C GLN A 269 1.33 16.95 7.36
N ALA A 270 1.57 15.71 7.77
CA ALA A 270 1.70 14.58 6.86
C ALA A 270 0.39 14.26 6.13
N VAL A 271 -0.75 14.22 6.83
CA VAL A 271 -2.05 13.95 6.19
C VAL A 271 -2.49 15.08 5.26
N ALA A 272 -2.14 16.34 5.58
CA ALA A 272 -2.47 17.50 4.75
C ALA A 272 -1.74 17.51 3.39
N VAL A 273 -0.69 16.70 3.21
CA VAL A 273 -0.05 16.50 1.89
C VAL A 273 -1.03 15.92 0.86
N HIS A 274 -2.02 15.16 1.32
CA HIS A 274 -2.98 14.44 0.48
C HIS A 274 -4.29 15.20 0.23
N GLU A 275 -4.39 16.46 0.62
CA GLU A 275 -5.62 17.28 0.44
C GLU A 275 -6.11 17.33 -1.01
N ARG A 276 -5.18 17.49 -1.97
CA ARG A 276 -5.49 17.52 -3.41
C ARG A 276 -6.09 16.21 -3.95
N GLU A 277 -5.86 15.11 -3.24
CA GLU A 277 -6.27 13.76 -3.61
C GLU A 277 -7.67 13.43 -3.08
N TRP A 278 -8.15 14.17 -2.07
CA TRP A 278 -9.45 13.96 -1.43
C TRP A 278 -10.62 14.29 -2.37
N ARG A 279 -11.69 13.48 -2.30
CA ARG A 279 -12.97 13.74 -2.94
C ARG A 279 -14.11 13.62 -1.92
N ASP A 280 -15.07 14.54 -1.98
CA ASP A 280 -16.16 14.64 -1.01
C ASP A 280 -17.09 13.41 -0.98
N GLY A 281 -17.06 12.58 -2.02
CA GLY A 281 -17.74 11.28 -2.05
C GLY A 281 -17.19 10.25 -1.06
N GLY A 282 -16.07 10.55 -0.38
CA GLY A 282 -15.46 9.70 0.64
C GLY A 282 -14.38 8.77 0.10
N TYR A 283 -13.48 9.28 -0.74
CA TYR A 283 -12.39 8.50 -1.32
C TYR A 283 -11.23 9.40 -1.74
N PHE A 284 -10.09 8.78 -2.03
CA PHE A 284 -8.94 9.45 -2.63
C PHE A 284 -8.79 9.06 -4.10
N VAL A 285 -8.21 9.95 -4.90
CA VAL A 285 -7.80 9.67 -6.28
C VAL A 285 -6.30 9.85 -6.42
N TRP A 286 -5.68 9.18 -7.37
CA TRP A 286 -4.42 9.69 -7.92
C TRP A 286 -4.77 10.75 -8.96
N PRO A 287 -4.41 12.03 -8.77
CA PRO A 287 -4.69 13.05 -9.77
C PRO A 287 -4.10 12.67 -11.12
N LYS A 288 -4.80 12.99 -12.21
CA LYS A 288 -4.27 12.82 -13.55
C LYS A 288 -2.89 13.51 -13.65
N HIS A 289 -1.96 12.91 -14.40
CA HIS A 289 -0.55 13.28 -14.52
C HIS A 289 0.35 12.94 -13.33
N MET A 290 -0.19 12.42 -12.22
CA MET A 290 0.65 11.82 -11.17
C MET A 290 1.39 10.61 -11.76
N PRO A 291 2.70 10.44 -11.55
CA PRO A 291 3.48 9.37 -12.17
C PRO A 291 3.27 8.05 -11.44
N VAL A 292 2.05 7.54 -11.55
CA VAL A 292 1.61 6.23 -11.06
C VAL A 292 0.82 5.56 -12.19
N PRO A 293 0.74 4.23 -12.22
CA PRO A 293 0.11 3.52 -13.34
C PRO A 293 -1.39 3.80 -13.49
N TYR A 294 -2.03 4.40 -12.50
CA TYR A 294 -3.49 4.54 -12.40
C TYR A 294 -3.90 5.99 -12.13
N ASP A 295 -3.13 6.96 -12.64
CA ASP A 295 -3.49 8.37 -12.52
C ASP A 295 -4.88 8.66 -13.12
N GLY A 296 -5.55 9.68 -12.58
CA GLY A 296 -6.93 10.03 -12.95
C GLY A 296 -8.00 9.09 -12.40
N THR A 297 -7.64 8.07 -11.62
CA THR A 297 -8.58 7.10 -11.04
C THR A 297 -8.63 7.16 -9.51
N GLU A 298 -9.69 6.59 -8.96
CA GLU A 298 -9.86 6.33 -7.53
C GLU A 298 -8.77 5.41 -7.00
N GLN A 299 -8.31 5.65 -5.78
CA GLN A 299 -7.41 4.74 -5.07
C GLN A 299 -8.21 3.51 -4.58
N PRO A 300 -7.59 2.32 -4.51
CA PRO A 300 -8.24 1.12 -4.00
C PRO A 300 -8.60 1.27 -2.51
N HIS A 301 -9.49 0.42 -1.99
CA HIS A 301 -10.03 0.55 -0.64
C HIS A 301 -8.94 0.58 0.41
N ASN A 302 -8.03 -0.40 0.40
CA ASN A 302 -6.90 -0.48 1.32
C ASN A 302 -6.07 0.81 1.38
N GLN A 303 -5.87 1.49 0.25
CA GLN A 303 -5.10 2.73 0.21
C GLN A 303 -5.87 3.92 0.77
N THR A 304 -7.12 4.05 0.34
CA THR A 304 -8.06 5.07 0.82
C THR A 304 -8.28 4.94 2.34
N LEU A 305 -8.49 3.72 2.83
CA LEU A 305 -8.77 3.43 4.24
C LEU A 305 -7.50 3.41 5.10
N GLY A 306 -6.33 3.15 4.52
CA GLY A 306 -5.04 3.29 5.20
C GLY A 306 -4.81 4.70 5.76
N LEU A 307 -5.15 5.75 5.00
CA LEU A 307 -5.16 7.13 5.51
C LEU A 307 -6.39 7.41 6.40
N GLY A 308 -7.52 6.75 6.12
CA GLY A 308 -8.72 6.78 6.94
C GLY A 308 -8.50 6.36 8.40
N LEU A 309 -7.61 5.39 8.65
CA LEU A 309 -7.21 4.99 10.00
C LEU A 309 -6.66 6.17 10.81
N THR A 310 -5.80 6.97 10.19
CA THR A 310 -5.23 8.16 10.83
C THR A 310 -6.29 9.21 11.09
N TYR A 311 -7.22 9.46 10.16
CA TYR A 311 -8.33 10.37 10.42
C TYR A 311 -9.22 9.91 11.57
N ALA A 312 -9.49 8.61 11.68
CA ALA A 312 -10.32 8.09 12.77
C ALA A 312 -9.65 8.28 14.14
N GLU A 313 -8.33 8.05 14.21
CA GLU A 313 -7.53 8.32 15.42
C GLU A 313 -7.43 9.82 15.75
N LEU A 314 -7.23 10.68 14.75
CA LEU A 314 -7.25 12.14 14.95
C LEU A 314 -8.62 12.64 15.42
N ALA A 315 -9.70 12.12 14.83
CA ALA A 315 -11.07 12.43 15.23
C ALA A 315 -11.33 12.04 16.69
N ALA A 316 -10.83 10.87 17.11
CA ALA A 316 -10.91 10.41 18.49
C ALA A 316 -10.06 11.26 19.44
N ALA A 317 -8.82 11.59 19.06
CA ALA A 317 -7.88 12.33 19.91
C ALA A 317 -8.24 13.81 20.09
N THR A 318 -8.79 14.46 19.06
CA THR A 318 -8.96 15.91 18.99
C THR A 318 -10.42 16.36 19.01
N GLY A 319 -11.34 15.49 18.60
CA GLY A 319 -12.74 15.85 18.38
C GLY A 319 -13.01 16.71 17.14
N GLU A 320 -11.99 17.05 16.35
CA GLU A 320 -12.13 17.98 15.22
C GLU A 320 -13.06 17.45 14.12
N GLN A 321 -13.99 18.31 13.71
CA GLN A 321 -15.08 17.94 12.81
C GLN A 321 -14.59 17.50 11.43
N VAL A 322 -13.51 18.10 10.92
CA VAL A 322 -12.92 17.72 9.62
C VAL A 322 -12.53 16.25 9.58
N TYR A 323 -11.91 15.73 10.64
CA TYR A 323 -11.51 14.32 10.68
C TYR A 323 -12.69 13.39 10.91
N ARG A 324 -13.64 13.78 11.76
CA ARG A 324 -14.90 13.04 11.95
C ARG A 324 -15.66 12.87 10.63
N ASP A 325 -15.78 13.95 9.86
CA ASP A 325 -16.51 13.94 8.60
C ASP A 325 -15.78 13.17 7.51
N ARG A 326 -14.45 13.24 7.45
CA ARG A 326 -13.66 12.38 6.57
C ARG A 326 -13.84 10.91 6.90
N THR A 327 -13.71 10.51 8.16
CA THR A 327 -13.90 9.13 8.58
C THR A 327 -15.31 8.63 8.24
N ARG A 328 -16.35 9.44 8.48
CA ARG A 328 -17.74 9.09 8.13
C ARG A 328 -17.92 8.90 6.63
N ARG A 329 -17.39 9.79 5.80
CA ARG A 329 -17.51 9.72 4.34
C ARG A 329 -16.75 8.51 3.78
N LEU A 330 -15.54 8.26 4.27
CA LEU A 330 -14.75 7.06 3.92
C LEU A 330 -15.50 5.78 4.28
N ALA A 331 -16.05 5.70 5.50
CA ALA A 331 -16.82 4.55 5.92
C ALA A 331 -18.11 4.36 5.13
N ALA A 332 -18.82 5.45 4.82
CA ALA A 332 -20.01 5.39 3.97
C ALA A 332 -19.68 4.95 2.54
N ALA A 333 -18.51 5.33 2.00
CA ALA A 333 -18.05 4.85 0.71
C ALA A 333 -17.72 3.36 0.73
N PHE A 334 -16.94 2.92 1.71
CA PHE A 334 -16.61 1.51 1.87
C PHE A 334 -17.84 0.64 2.09
N ALA A 335 -18.78 1.08 2.93
CA ALA A 335 -20.01 0.34 3.22
C ALA A 335 -20.90 0.11 1.97
N ARG A 336 -20.82 0.95 0.94
CA ARG A 336 -21.55 0.73 -0.32
C ARG A 336 -21.01 -0.44 -1.14
N ASP A 337 -19.73 -0.78 -0.95
CA ASP A 337 -19.06 -1.86 -1.67
C ASP A 337 -19.04 -3.19 -0.89
N LEU A 338 -19.49 -3.17 0.37
CA LEU A 338 -19.71 -4.37 1.18
C LEU A 338 -21.00 -5.09 0.75
N THR A 339 -20.87 -6.34 0.33
CA THR A 339 -22.01 -7.22 0.03
C THR A 339 -21.98 -8.42 0.95
N ALA A 340 -23.11 -8.80 1.53
CA ALA A 340 -23.21 -10.05 2.29
C ALA A 340 -23.37 -11.24 1.33
N ASP A 341 -22.59 -12.29 1.53
CA ASP A 341 -22.73 -13.56 0.79
C ASP A 341 -23.73 -14.52 1.47
N ALA A 342 -23.79 -15.76 0.97
CA ALA A 342 -24.70 -16.79 1.49
C ALA A 342 -24.40 -17.22 2.94
N SER A 343 -23.19 -16.95 3.44
CA SER A 343 -22.77 -17.22 4.82
C SER A 343 -22.99 -16.02 5.75
N ASP A 344 -23.66 -14.96 5.26
CA ASP A 344 -23.78 -13.66 5.92
C ASP A 344 -22.39 -13.12 6.32
N ALA A 345 -21.40 -13.34 5.46
CA ALA A 345 -20.07 -12.74 5.53
C ALA A 345 -19.97 -11.59 4.54
N TYR A 346 -19.24 -10.52 4.90
CA TYR A 346 -19.00 -9.44 3.93
C TYR A 346 -17.92 -9.83 2.92
N VAL A 347 -18.17 -9.53 1.65
CA VAL A 347 -17.19 -9.57 0.57
C VAL A 347 -17.18 -8.22 -0.15
N TRP A 348 -16.01 -7.80 -0.62
CA TRP A 348 -15.84 -6.55 -1.35
C TRP A 348 -14.73 -6.66 -2.42
N PRO A 349 -14.81 -5.87 -3.49
CA PRO A 349 -13.72 -5.77 -4.46
C PRO A 349 -12.52 -5.00 -3.90
N TYR A 350 -11.34 -5.13 -4.52
CA TYR A 350 -10.16 -4.31 -4.21
C TYR A 350 -10.36 -2.84 -4.58
N TRP A 351 -11.01 -2.60 -5.73
CA TRP A 351 -11.30 -1.26 -6.24
C TRP A 351 -12.75 -0.85 -5.94
N PRO A 352 -13.00 0.42 -5.60
CA PRO A 352 -14.35 0.93 -5.44
C PRO A 352 -15.23 0.64 -6.65
N THR A 353 -16.44 0.13 -6.44
CA THR A 353 -17.30 -0.30 -7.56
C THR A 353 -17.73 0.87 -8.46
N SER A 354 -17.77 2.07 -7.90
CA SER A 354 -18.06 3.31 -8.62
C SER A 354 -16.89 3.84 -9.45
N GLY A 355 -15.69 3.26 -9.30
CA GLY A 355 -14.46 3.81 -9.86
C GLY A 355 -14.13 3.36 -11.28
N LYS A 356 -13.35 4.18 -11.99
CA LYS A 356 -12.94 3.93 -13.38
C LYS A 356 -12.10 2.67 -13.52
N MET A 357 -11.26 2.36 -12.53
CA MET A 357 -10.50 1.11 -12.55
C MET A 357 -11.40 -0.13 -12.46
N TYR A 358 -12.49 -0.07 -11.69
CA TYR A 358 -13.43 -1.17 -11.55
C TYR A 358 -14.28 -1.36 -12.81
N THR A 359 -14.74 -0.28 -13.43
CA THR A 359 -15.55 -0.32 -14.65
C THR A 359 -14.73 -0.48 -15.93
N GLY A 360 -13.42 -0.21 -15.87
CA GLY A 360 -12.58 -0.09 -17.06
C GLY A 360 -12.85 1.21 -17.83
N TYR A 361 -11.95 1.52 -18.78
CA TYR A 361 -12.05 2.68 -19.67
C TYR A 361 -11.22 2.48 -20.95
N THR A 362 -11.53 3.26 -21.97
CA THR A 362 -10.85 3.32 -23.27
C THR A 362 -9.99 4.57 -23.39
N GLN A 363 -9.19 4.65 -24.46
CA GLN A 363 -8.38 5.84 -24.77
C GLN A 363 -9.25 7.09 -24.98
N ALA A 364 -10.47 6.94 -25.50
CA ALA A 364 -11.39 8.05 -25.74
C ALA A 364 -11.92 8.68 -24.45
N ASP A 365 -11.88 7.96 -23.33
CA ASP A 365 -12.34 8.46 -22.03
C ASP A 365 -11.32 9.41 -21.37
N ASP A 366 -10.08 9.44 -21.86
CA ASP A 366 -9.00 10.33 -21.41
C ASP A 366 -8.79 10.33 -19.87
N VAL A 367 -8.89 9.15 -19.26
CA VAL A 367 -8.82 8.97 -17.80
C VAL A 367 -7.38 9.12 -17.27
N SER A 368 -6.43 8.39 -17.87
CA SER A 368 -5.07 8.24 -17.37
C SER A 368 -4.05 8.57 -18.47
N GLU A 369 -3.00 9.30 -18.12
CA GLU A 369 -1.89 9.56 -19.03
C GLU A 369 -0.93 8.36 -19.13
N TRP A 370 -0.78 7.62 -18.03
CA TRP A 370 0.18 6.51 -17.92
C TRP A 370 -0.39 5.17 -18.41
N THR A 371 -1.69 4.96 -18.23
CA THR A 371 -2.42 3.79 -18.72
C THR A 371 -3.59 4.25 -19.58
N PRO A 372 -3.39 4.50 -20.89
CA PRO A 372 -4.44 5.09 -21.75
C PRO A 372 -5.72 4.26 -21.87
N SER A 373 -5.69 2.97 -21.58
CA SER A 373 -6.89 2.12 -21.53
C SER A 373 -6.72 1.00 -20.51
N TYR A 374 -7.82 0.58 -19.90
CA TYR A 374 -7.84 -0.53 -18.95
C TYR A 374 -9.12 -1.35 -19.03
N GLY A 375 -8.97 -2.68 -19.08
CA GLY A 375 -10.10 -3.60 -19.17
C GLY A 375 -10.89 -3.46 -20.47
N ARG A 376 -12.16 -3.84 -20.42
CA ARG A 376 -13.14 -3.67 -21.49
C ARG A 376 -14.43 -3.16 -20.84
N PRO A 377 -14.72 -1.84 -20.89
CA PRO A 377 -15.90 -1.28 -20.27
C PRO A 377 -17.19 -2.07 -20.59
N PRO A 378 -18.07 -2.34 -19.59
CA PRO A 378 -18.01 -1.89 -18.18
C PRO A 378 -17.23 -2.82 -17.24
N VAL A 379 -16.31 -3.65 -17.76
CA VAL A 379 -15.52 -4.63 -17.00
C VAL A 379 -14.06 -4.18 -16.89
N GLY A 380 -13.66 -3.74 -15.70
CA GLY A 380 -12.28 -3.42 -15.34
C GLY A 380 -11.69 -4.42 -14.33
N ALA A 381 -11.05 -3.89 -13.29
CA ALA A 381 -10.40 -4.63 -12.22
C ALA A 381 -11.43 -4.95 -11.12
N GLN A 382 -12.19 -6.03 -11.32
CA GLN A 382 -13.26 -6.44 -10.40
C GLN A 382 -12.85 -7.54 -9.41
N GLN A 383 -11.54 -7.78 -9.24
CA GLN A 383 -11.06 -8.77 -8.29
C GLN A 383 -11.44 -8.43 -6.85
N ARG A 384 -11.64 -9.46 -6.04
CA ARG A 384 -11.86 -9.34 -4.59
C ARG A 384 -10.60 -8.90 -3.86
N GLU A 385 -10.82 -8.28 -2.71
CA GLU A 385 -9.75 -7.90 -1.80
C GLU A 385 -8.99 -9.14 -1.31
N ASP A 386 -7.66 -9.05 -1.20
CA ASP A 386 -6.84 -10.12 -0.60
C ASP A 386 -6.74 -9.97 0.91
N LEU A 387 -6.43 -11.07 1.60
CA LEU A 387 -6.40 -11.13 3.06
C LEU A 387 -5.51 -10.03 3.68
N SER A 388 -4.31 -9.81 3.15
CA SER A 388 -3.37 -8.83 3.73
C SER A 388 -3.91 -7.40 3.69
N HIS A 389 -4.50 -7.02 2.56
CA HIS A 389 -5.06 -5.69 2.34
C HIS A 389 -6.40 -5.53 3.05
N ALA A 390 -7.24 -6.56 3.06
CA ALA A 390 -8.48 -6.62 3.82
C ALA A 390 -8.23 -6.38 5.33
N GLY A 391 -7.06 -6.76 5.85
CA GLY A 391 -6.67 -6.45 7.22
C GLY A 391 -6.59 -4.94 7.53
N ILE A 392 -6.32 -4.08 6.54
CA ILE A 392 -6.38 -2.62 6.68
C ILE A 392 -7.83 -2.15 6.74
N ASP A 393 -8.67 -2.67 5.84
CA ASP A 393 -10.07 -2.29 5.74
C ASP A 393 -10.87 -2.67 6.99
N VAL A 394 -10.61 -3.87 7.52
CA VAL A 394 -11.21 -4.40 8.74
C VAL A 394 -10.77 -3.60 9.96
N GLU A 395 -9.48 -3.24 10.07
CA GLU A 395 -9.00 -2.36 11.13
C GLU A 395 -9.69 -0.99 11.05
N PHE A 396 -9.85 -0.42 9.86
CA PHE A 396 -10.54 0.86 9.68
C PHE A 396 -12.00 0.77 10.14
N ALA A 397 -12.73 -0.26 9.69
CA ALA A 397 -14.12 -0.45 10.08
C ALA A 397 -14.27 -0.63 11.61
N ALA A 398 -13.36 -1.39 12.24
CA ALA A 398 -13.35 -1.60 13.68
C ALA A 398 -13.02 -0.31 14.47
N VAL A 399 -12.09 0.52 14.01
CA VAL A 399 -11.77 1.81 14.62
C VAL A 399 -12.93 2.80 14.45
N ALA A 400 -13.53 2.87 13.26
CA ALA A 400 -14.70 3.71 13.00
C ALA A 400 -15.91 3.30 13.87
N HIS A 401 -16.11 1.99 14.07
CA HIS A 401 -17.11 1.45 14.99
C HIS A 401 -16.82 1.82 16.44
N ARG A 402 -15.59 1.59 16.90
CA ARG A 402 -15.13 1.89 18.26
C ARG A 402 -15.41 3.34 18.67
N TRP A 403 -15.26 4.28 17.74
CA TRP A 403 -15.46 5.71 18.01
C TRP A 403 -16.86 6.22 17.65
N GLY A 404 -17.80 5.34 17.33
CA GLY A 404 -19.18 5.71 17.00
C GLY A 404 -19.28 6.61 15.76
N LEU A 405 -18.36 6.46 14.82
CA LEU A 405 -18.31 7.25 13.59
C LEU A 405 -19.02 6.53 12.44
N ALA A 406 -18.95 5.21 12.37
CA ALA A 406 -19.65 4.40 11.38
C ALA A 406 -19.70 2.93 11.81
N PHE A 407 -20.46 2.11 11.07
CA PHE A 407 -20.66 0.67 11.32
C PHE A 407 -21.30 0.34 12.68
N ARG A 408 -22.04 -0.77 12.71
CA ARG A 408 -22.74 -1.27 13.90
C ARG A 408 -22.23 -2.67 14.25
N GLY A 409 -22.69 -3.21 15.38
CA GLY A 409 -22.28 -4.54 15.83
C GLY A 409 -22.54 -5.64 14.79
N HIS A 410 -23.64 -5.58 14.03
CA HIS A 410 -23.92 -6.55 12.98
C HIS A 410 -22.91 -6.48 11.82
N ASP A 411 -22.36 -5.29 11.50
CA ASP A 411 -21.30 -5.15 10.50
C ASP A 411 -20.01 -5.83 10.98
N MET A 412 -19.69 -5.71 12.27
CA MET A 412 -18.52 -6.36 12.86
C MET A 412 -18.64 -7.89 12.84
N VAL A 413 -19.85 -8.42 13.08
CA VAL A 413 -20.14 -9.85 12.91
C VAL A 413 -19.88 -10.30 11.48
N ARG A 414 -20.39 -9.57 10.48
CA ARG A 414 -20.21 -9.91 9.07
C ARG A 414 -18.76 -9.84 8.61
N LEU A 415 -17.98 -8.86 9.08
CA LEU A 415 -16.54 -8.77 8.82
C LEU A 415 -15.77 -9.90 9.50
N ALA A 416 -16.16 -10.30 10.71
CA ALA A 416 -15.53 -11.44 11.38
C ALA A 416 -15.84 -12.75 10.65
N ARG A 417 -17.07 -12.90 10.12
CA ARG A 417 -17.47 -14.02 9.28
C ARG A 417 -16.74 -14.08 7.95
N THR A 418 -16.34 -12.96 7.36
CA THR A 418 -15.41 -12.95 6.22
C THR A 418 -14.19 -13.81 6.52
N TYR A 419 -13.61 -13.68 7.72
CA TYR A 419 -12.50 -14.53 8.11
C TYR A 419 -12.95 -15.98 8.35
N THR A 420 -13.89 -16.20 9.27
CA THR A 420 -14.18 -17.56 9.77
C THR A 420 -14.95 -18.44 8.79
N ARG A 421 -15.70 -17.85 7.85
CA ARG A 421 -16.54 -18.57 6.87
C ARG A 421 -15.90 -18.67 5.49
N ASN A 422 -15.10 -17.67 5.10
CA ASN A 422 -14.56 -17.60 3.74
C ASN A 422 -13.06 -17.78 3.69
N LEU A 423 -12.28 -17.20 4.62
CA LEU A 423 -10.81 -17.25 4.56
C LEU A 423 -10.23 -18.46 5.28
N ALA A 424 -10.67 -18.77 6.49
CA ALA A 424 -10.11 -19.82 7.34
C ALA A 424 -10.28 -21.21 6.70
N THR A 425 -9.17 -21.96 6.59
CA THR A 425 -9.18 -23.32 6.03
C THR A 425 -7.97 -24.11 6.52
N THR A 426 -7.86 -25.38 6.13
CA THR A 426 -6.67 -26.20 6.34
C THR A 426 -6.14 -26.75 5.02
N ASP A 427 -4.86 -27.07 4.99
CA ASP A 427 -4.22 -27.87 3.95
C ASP A 427 -3.51 -29.05 4.61
N ASN A 428 -3.98 -30.27 4.34
CA ASN A 428 -3.46 -31.49 4.97
C ASN A 428 -3.41 -31.44 6.51
N GLY A 429 -4.42 -30.81 7.13
CA GLY A 429 -4.51 -30.66 8.59
C GLY A 429 -3.72 -29.49 9.17
N VAL A 430 -2.97 -28.75 8.35
CA VAL A 430 -2.24 -27.53 8.74
C VAL A 430 -3.13 -26.31 8.51
N ALA A 431 -3.33 -25.47 9.50
CA ALA A 431 -4.11 -24.24 9.39
C ALA A 431 -3.51 -23.28 8.36
N THR A 432 -4.35 -22.72 7.48
CA THR A 432 -3.96 -21.76 6.44
C THR A 432 -5.18 -20.93 6.04
N THR A 433 -5.09 -20.11 4.99
CA THR A 433 -6.23 -19.33 4.50
C THR A 433 -6.37 -19.42 2.99
N PHE A 434 -7.56 -19.11 2.48
CA PHE A 434 -7.73 -18.67 1.09
C PHE A 434 -7.17 -17.26 0.89
N LEU A 435 -6.93 -16.90 -0.38
CA LEU A 435 -6.32 -15.62 -0.74
C LEU A 435 -7.30 -14.45 -0.65
N TYR A 436 -8.50 -14.61 -1.20
CA TYR A 436 -9.47 -13.51 -1.33
C TYR A 436 -10.61 -13.61 -0.31
N VAL A 437 -11.20 -12.47 0.06
CA VAL A 437 -12.26 -12.34 1.08
C VAL A 437 -13.53 -13.16 0.78
N ASP A 438 -13.72 -13.62 -0.45
CA ASP A 438 -14.82 -14.51 -0.86
C ASP A 438 -14.45 -16.00 -0.82
N GLY A 439 -13.28 -16.36 -0.29
CA GLY A 439 -12.74 -17.73 -0.30
C GLY A 439 -12.14 -18.14 -1.65
N GLY A 440 -12.08 -17.22 -2.61
CA GLY A 440 -11.49 -17.45 -3.92
C GLY A 440 -9.96 -17.35 -3.96
N GLY A 441 -9.41 -17.56 -5.16
CA GLY A 441 -7.98 -17.37 -5.43
C GLY A 441 -7.08 -18.55 -5.06
N GLY A 442 -7.63 -19.60 -4.44
CA GLY A 442 -6.88 -20.77 -3.96
C GLY A 442 -6.19 -20.50 -2.62
N LEU A 443 -5.41 -21.48 -2.16
CA LEU A 443 -4.65 -21.36 -0.92
C LEU A 443 -3.69 -20.17 -0.98
N ALA A 444 -3.70 -19.37 0.08
CA ALA A 444 -2.85 -18.21 0.21
C ALA A 444 -1.38 -18.63 0.36
N PRO A 445 -0.42 -17.86 -0.20
CA PRO A 445 1.00 -18.03 0.11
C PRO A 445 1.33 -17.51 1.53
N ALA A 446 2.53 -17.82 2.04
CA ALA A 446 2.96 -17.42 3.38
C ALA A 446 2.88 -15.91 3.65
N GLY A 447 3.22 -15.08 2.66
CA GLY A 447 3.07 -13.63 2.78
C GLY A 447 1.64 -13.14 3.01
N GLN A 448 0.64 -14.01 2.82
CA GLN A 448 -0.79 -13.75 2.97
C GLN A 448 -1.37 -14.47 4.18
N TYR A 449 -1.27 -15.81 4.30
CA TYR A 449 -1.88 -16.50 5.45
C TYR A 449 -1.29 -16.08 6.79
N LEU A 450 -0.02 -15.67 6.85
CA LEU A 450 0.60 -15.15 8.08
C LEU A 450 0.04 -13.80 8.53
N GLN A 451 -0.74 -13.12 7.68
CA GLN A 451 -1.47 -11.90 8.02
C GLN A 451 -2.82 -12.20 8.70
N ALA A 452 -3.17 -13.47 8.93
CA ALA A 452 -4.42 -13.88 9.55
C ALA A 452 -4.79 -13.08 10.83
N PRO A 453 -3.85 -12.84 11.79
CA PRO A 453 -4.16 -12.02 12.96
C PRO A 453 -4.47 -10.54 12.68
N ARG A 454 -4.32 -10.02 11.45
CA ARG A 454 -4.75 -8.66 11.09
C ARG A 454 -6.28 -8.49 11.16
N PHE A 455 -7.05 -9.58 11.14
CA PHE A 455 -8.51 -9.57 11.35
C PHE A 455 -8.91 -9.56 12.84
N MET A 456 -7.96 -9.60 13.77
CA MET A 456 -8.23 -9.57 15.22
C MET A 456 -9.12 -8.40 15.72
N PRO A 457 -9.13 -7.20 15.11
CA PRO A 457 -10.02 -6.12 15.52
C PRO A 457 -11.50 -6.51 15.61
N VAL A 458 -11.95 -7.46 14.78
CA VAL A 458 -13.34 -7.96 14.74
C VAL A 458 -13.52 -9.34 15.40
N ALA A 459 -12.46 -9.92 15.96
CA ALA A 459 -12.54 -11.19 16.69
C ALA A 459 -13.51 -11.22 17.89
N PRO A 460 -13.83 -10.11 18.60
CA PRO A 460 -14.81 -10.15 19.69
C PRO A 460 -16.21 -10.61 19.27
N TRP A 461 -16.53 -10.51 17.97
CA TRP A 461 -17.84 -10.89 17.44
C TRP A 461 -17.89 -12.34 16.95
N GLU A 462 -16.75 -12.95 16.64
CA GLU A 462 -16.63 -14.37 16.27
C GLU A 462 -15.30 -14.94 16.85
N PRO A 463 -15.26 -15.40 18.11
CA PRO A 463 -14.02 -15.82 18.79
C PRO A 463 -13.25 -16.97 18.10
N ALA A 464 -13.92 -17.76 17.26
CA ALA A 464 -13.28 -18.80 16.44
C ALA A 464 -12.18 -18.23 15.51
N LEU A 465 -12.27 -16.94 15.16
CA LEU A 465 -11.24 -16.20 14.43
C LEU A 465 -9.90 -16.24 15.17
N PHE A 466 -9.90 -15.96 16.48
CA PHE A 466 -8.69 -15.98 17.29
C PHE A 466 -8.08 -17.38 17.33
N THR A 467 -8.90 -18.40 17.57
CA THR A 467 -8.46 -19.81 17.62
C THR A 467 -7.76 -20.20 16.32
N HIS A 468 -8.39 -19.95 15.17
CA HIS A 468 -7.83 -20.31 13.88
C HIS A 468 -6.59 -19.48 13.53
N ALA A 469 -6.62 -18.16 13.72
CA ALA A 469 -5.49 -17.28 13.42
C ALA A 469 -4.25 -17.59 14.28
N ARG A 470 -4.45 -17.99 15.54
CA ARG A 470 -3.38 -18.51 16.40
C ARG A 470 -2.87 -19.86 15.89
N GLN A 471 -3.76 -20.77 15.50
CA GLN A 471 -3.38 -22.08 14.97
C GLN A 471 -2.48 -21.95 13.72
N VAL A 472 -2.73 -20.96 12.85
CA VAL A 472 -1.83 -20.65 11.71
C VAL A 472 -0.40 -20.30 12.18
N TYR A 473 -0.22 -19.71 13.35
CA TYR A 473 1.11 -19.41 13.88
C TYR A 473 1.73 -20.64 14.57
N ASP A 474 0.93 -21.40 15.31
CA ASP A 474 1.33 -22.64 15.99
C ASP A 474 1.79 -23.70 14.98
N ASP A 475 0.99 -23.97 13.94
CA ASP A 475 1.27 -24.99 12.92
C ASP A 475 2.48 -24.69 12.04
N HIS A 476 2.80 -23.39 11.85
CA HIS A 476 3.89 -22.95 10.99
C HIS A 476 5.15 -22.54 11.75
N ALA A 477 5.17 -22.67 13.09
CA ALA A 477 6.30 -22.31 13.95
C ALA A 477 6.95 -20.96 13.58
N VAL A 478 6.12 -19.94 13.38
CA VAL A 478 6.49 -18.62 12.86
C VAL A 478 7.54 -17.94 13.73
N GLU A 479 8.71 -17.65 13.13
CA GLU A 479 9.69 -16.73 13.67
C GLU A 479 9.56 -15.37 12.99
N SER A 480 9.38 -14.30 13.77
CA SER A 480 9.18 -12.97 13.21
C SER A 480 10.48 -12.17 13.16
N GLN A 481 10.91 -11.86 11.94
CA GLN A 481 11.93 -10.84 11.63
C GLN A 481 11.37 -9.78 10.67
N MET A 482 10.05 -9.61 10.65
CA MET A 482 9.35 -8.68 9.76
C MET A 482 8.28 -7.93 10.54
N GLY A 483 8.13 -6.63 10.26
CA GLY A 483 7.19 -5.77 10.99
C GLY A 483 5.75 -6.27 10.96
N SER A 484 5.26 -6.83 9.84
CA SER A 484 3.89 -7.33 9.73
C SER A 484 3.63 -8.53 10.65
N SER A 485 4.60 -9.43 10.79
CA SER A 485 4.49 -10.59 11.68
C SER A 485 4.59 -10.17 13.15
N LEU A 486 5.41 -9.17 13.49
CA LEU A 486 5.42 -8.56 14.83
C LEU A 486 4.06 -8.00 15.21
N LEU A 487 3.43 -7.27 14.30
CA LEU A 487 2.09 -6.75 14.53
C LEU A 487 1.06 -7.87 14.73
N CYS A 488 1.16 -8.96 13.96
CA CYS A 488 0.27 -10.10 14.12
C CYS A 488 0.41 -10.75 15.51
N VAL A 489 1.64 -10.95 16.01
CA VAL A 489 1.89 -11.44 17.38
C VAL A 489 1.34 -10.46 18.42
N ALA A 490 1.46 -9.14 18.19
CA ALA A 490 0.88 -8.13 19.07
C ALA A 490 -0.65 -8.17 19.09
N TYR A 491 -1.32 -8.48 17.97
CA TYR A 491 -2.78 -8.69 17.95
C TYR A 491 -3.19 -9.94 18.74
N LEU A 492 -2.45 -11.04 18.63
CA LEU A 492 -2.72 -12.26 19.40
C LEU A 492 -2.61 -11.99 20.90
N ASN A 493 -1.54 -11.30 21.32
CA ASN A 493 -1.38 -10.81 22.68
C ASN A 493 -2.53 -9.89 23.12
N TRP A 494 -2.88 -8.92 22.29
CA TRP A 494 -3.95 -7.96 22.58
C TRP A 494 -5.29 -8.64 22.81
N PHE A 495 -5.68 -9.58 21.96
CA PHE A 495 -6.95 -10.29 22.12
C PHE A 495 -6.94 -11.22 23.34
N ALA A 496 -5.87 -11.99 23.55
CA ALA A 496 -5.76 -12.93 24.66
C ALA A 496 -5.82 -12.25 26.05
N ARG A 497 -5.50 -10.95 26.11
CA ARG A 497 -5.50 -10.15 27.34
C ARG A 497 -6.71 -9.22 27.47
N ARG A 498 -7.68 -9.26 26.55
CA ARG A 498 -8.93 -8.52 26.72
C ARG A 498 -9.67 -9.08 27.93
N SER A 499 -9.82 -8.23 28.94
CA SER A 499 -10.68 -8.45 30.11
C SER A 499 -12.12 -8.07 29.78
#